data_AF-A0A7Y5BSC8-F1
#
_entry.id   AF-A0A7Y5BSC8-F1
#
_cell.length_a   1.000
_cell.length_b   1.000
_cell.length_c   1.000
_cell.angle_alpha   90.00
_cell.angle_beta   90.00
_cell.angle_gamma   90.00
#
_symmetry.space_group_name_H-M   'P 1'
#
loop_
_entity.id
_entity.type
_entity.pdbx_description
1 polymer ?
#
loop_
_entity_poly.entity_id
_entity_poly.type
_entity_poly.pdbx_seq_one_letter_code
_entity_poly.pdbx_strand_id
1 'polypeptide(L)'
;MSHTHHLTLLRHGESEGNILNLFIGQDDYSLTANGRLQAQALAQLWAQENQTFDAIIASPLKRAQQTAHAVAEALHLPVETEPLWMEQDYGEWNKLSIPEILRDPATPKYYTPYDRPGHTGESRIETYLRAGQALHALLDRPPGRYLVVAHGVILNMALYFALGIPCHPSSEGPWFAFHHTSHATLTYSPERYRWQLVRVNDHRHLPEPPPVNDPGSFQIMFVRHAESEGNANGLWQGQAEFPLSETGRTQAQALADYLANREEKFDQIIASPLTRAHDTAQAVAKKFALPVETDPLWLERDNGQWAGSTPENRYPPEPDYLFLHHPVGGTGETEWDLYLRGGKAIANLLNRPPGRYFVASHGGILNMALKVALGISPFPNHQGARFAFGNTAICRVTYLPARNRWLITALNDLAHLHATNQQVSDTAQKIQMLVAREQLE
;
A
#
# COMPACT_ATOMS: atom_id res chain seq x y z
N MET A 1 -10.03 -6.71 25.66
CA MET A 1 -10.52 -5.94 24.50
C MET A 1 -9.28 -5.45 23.76
N SER A 2 -9.15 -5.64 22.45
CA SER A 2 -7.90 -5.26 21.78
C SER A 2 -7.76 -3.74 21.77
N HIS A 3 -6.64 -3.22 22.28
CA HIS A 3 -6.31 -1.79 22.28
C HIS A 3 -5.85 -1.30 20.90
N THR A 4 -6.46 -1.80 19.82
CA THR A 4 -6.00 -1.57 18.45
C THR A 4 -6.53 -0.24 17.92
N HIS A 5 -5.65 0.61 17.42
CA HIS A 5 -6.03 1.80 16.65
C HIS A 5 -6.17 1.42 15.17
N HIS A 6 -7.22 1.91 14.52
CA HIS A 6 -7.48 1.76 13.09
C HIS A 6 -7.44 3.13 12.43
N LEU A 7 -6.51 3.36 11.52
CA LEU A 7 -6.32 4.63 10.85
C LEU A 7 -6.63 4.50 9.35
N THR A 8 -7.46 5.38 8.82
CA THR A 8 -7.64 5.55 7.38
C THR A 8 -7.05 6.88 6.96
N LEU A 9 -6.03 6.84 6.10
CA LEU A 9 -5.35 8.01 5.56
C LEU A 9 -5.93 8.31 4.16
N LEU A 10 -6.70 9.38 4.02
CA LEU A 10 -7.40 9.79 2.81
C LEU A 10 -6.75 11.03 2.19
N ARG A 11 -6.38 10.96 0.91
CA ARG A 11 -5.96 12.14 0.15
C ARG A 11 -7.19 12.94 -0.28
N HIS A 12 -7.11 14.27 -0.23
CA HIS A 12 -8.14 15.16 -0.76
C HIS A 12 -8.50 14.87 -2.24
N GLY A 13 -9.70 15.28 -2.66
CA GLY A 13 -10.12 15.24 -4.06
C GLY A 13 -9.34 16.23 -4.94
N GLU A 14 -9.51 16.15 -6.25
CA GLU A 14 -8.84 17.08 -7.17
C GLU A 14 -9.09 18.56 -6.82
N SER A 15 -8.02 19.35 -6.75
CA SER A 15 -8.08 20.78 -6.46
C SER A 15 -7.67 21.62 -7.66
N GLU A 16 -8.07 22.89 -7.67
CA GLU A 16 -7.69 23.88 -8.69
C GLU A 16 -6.16 23.93 -8.86
N GLY A 17 -5.45 23.81 -7.73
CA GLY A 17 -3.99 23.74 -7.73
C GLY A 17 -3.40 22.49 -8.41
N ASN A 18 -4.13 21.37 -8.46
CA ASN A 18 -3.66 20.17 -9.15
C ASN A 18 -3.71 20.33 -10.67
N ILE A 19 -4.75 21.00 -11.20
CA ILE A 19 -4.90 21.25 -12.64
C ILE A 19 -3.72 22.08 -13.18
N LEU A 20 -3.19 23.00 -12.35
CA LEU A 20 -2.10 23.88 -12.76
C LEU A 20 -0.73 23.19 -12.88
N ASN A 21 -0.57 21.95 -12.38
CA ASN A 21 0.71 21.22 -12.33
C ASN A 21 1.87 22.02 -11.68
N LEU A 22 1.55 22.79 -10.64
CA LEU A 22 2.52 23.59 -9.88
C LEU A 22 2.81 22.95 -8.51
N PHE A 23 3.93 23.35 -7.90
CA PHE A 23 4.14 23.13 -6.47
C PHE A 23 3.18 24.01 -5.68
N ILE A 24 2.08 23.43 -5.17
CA ILE A 24 1.06 24.21 -4.44
C ILE A 24 1.26 24.23 -2.93
N GLY A 25 1.96 23.23 -2.37
CA GLY A 25 2.28 23.17 -0.94
C GLY A 25 1.10 23.49 -0.03
N GLN A 26 1.26 24.54 0.79
CA GLN A 26 0.26 25.01 1.73
C GLN A 26 -0.66 26.12 1.18
N ASP A 27 -0.58 26.46 -0.12
CA ASP A 27 -1.54 27.37 -0.74
C ASP A 27 -2.95 26.78 -0.68
N ASP A 28 -3.90 27.65 -0.33
CA ASP A 28 -5.25 27.25 0.10
C ASP A 28 -6.26 27.21 -1.07
N TYR A 29 -6.06 26.24 -1.97
CA TYR A 29 -6.92 25.99 -3.12
C TYR A 29 -8.18 25.19 -2.78
N SER A 30 -9.28 25.47 -3.50
CA SER A 30 -10.53 24.71 -3.41
C SER A 30 -10.50 23.45 -4.28
N LEU A 31 -11.40 22.51 -3.98
CA LEU A 31 -11.72 21.40 -4.87
C LEU A 31 -12.33 21.92 -6.18
N THR A 32 -12.01 21.24 -7.28
CA THR A 32 -12.66 21.43 -8.58
C THR A 32 -14.08 20.85 -8.55
N ALA A 33 -14.85 21.03 -9.63
CA ALA A 33 -16.12 20.34 -9.78
C ALA A 33 -15.95 18.80 -9.76
N ASN A 34 -14.93 18.30 -10.44
CA ASN A 34 -14.56 16.89 -10.45
C ASN A 34 -14.11 16.41 -9.06
N GLY A 35 -13.28 17.18 -8.35
CA GLY A 35 -12.86 16.87 -6.98
C GLY A 35 -14.01 16.74 -5.98
N ARG A 36 -15.05 17.58 -6.12
CA ARG A 36 -16.27 17.45 -5.31
C ARG A 36 -17.05 16.17 -5.64
N LEU A 37 -17.17 15.80 -6.91
CA LEU A 37 -17.82 14.55 -7.33
C LEU A 37 -17.05 13.31 -6.83
N GLN A 38 -15.71 13.35 -6.87
CA GLN A 38 -14.86 12.29 -6.32
C GLN A 38 -15.11 12.09 -4.82
N ALA A 39 -15.16 13.18 -4.04
CA ALA A 39 -15.42 13.12 -2.61
C ALA A 39 -16.84 12.60 -2.30
N GLN A 40 -17.84 13.02 -3.07
CA GLN A 40 -19.22 12.54 -2.96
C GLN A 40 -19.34 11.05 -3.29
N ALA A 41 -18.65 10.56 -4.32
CA ALA A 41 -18.65 9.15 -4.69
C ALA A 41 -18.08 8.26 -3.57
N LEU A 42 -16.97 8.70 -2.94
CA LEU A 42 -16.41 8.00 -1.78
C LEU A 42 -17.39 7.98 -0.60
N ALA A 43 -17.96 9.15 -0.27
CA ALA A 43 -18.91 9.28 0.83
C ALA A 43 -20.15 8.39 0.64
N GLN A 44 -20.68 8.31 -0.59
CA GLN A 44 -21.77 7.42 -0.95
C GLN A 44 -21.40 5.94 -0.79
N LEU A 45 -20.22 5.53 -1.28
CA LEU A 45 -19.73 4.16 -1.13
C LEU A 45 -19.63 3.78 0.35
N TRP A 46 -18.99 4.60 1.16
CA TRP A 46 -18.82 4.34 2.59
C TRP A 46 -20.14 4.34 3.37
N ALA A 47 -21.11 5.17 3.00
CA ALA A 47 -22.45 5.10 3.58
C ALA A 47 -23.14 3.76 3.26
N GLN A 48 -23.01 3.28 2.02
CA GLN A 48 -23.57 1.98 1.60
C GLN A 48 -22.88 0.79 2.30
N GLU A 49 -21.57 0.88 2.51
CA GLU A 49 -20.78 -0.13 3.23
C GLU A 49 -20.98 -0.06 4.75
N ASN A 50 -21.77 0.88 5.27
CA ASN A 50 -21.93 1.18 6.70
C ASN A 50 -20.56 1.39 7.39
N GLN A 51 -19.66 2.07 6.70
CA GLN A 51 -18.33 2.36 7.21
C GLN A 51 -18.43 3.33 8.40
N THR A 52 -17.75 3.00 9.49
CA THR A 52 -17.76 3.78 10.73
C THR A 52 -16.38 4.33 11.08
N PHE A 53 -16.38 5.52 11.69
CA PHE A 53 -15.24 6.17 12.31
C PHE A 53 -15.71 6.85 13.61
N ASP A 54 -14.80 7.00 14.56
CA ASP A 54 -15.03 7.74 15.81
C ASP A 54 -14.87 9.26 15.61
N ALA A 55 -13.97 9.67 14.71
CA ALA A 55 -13.79 11.08 14.32
C ALA A 55 -13.12 11.21 12.94
N ILE A 56 -13.33 12.36 12.30
CA ILE A 56 -12.60 12.79 11.11
C ILE A 56 -11.60 13.87 11.54
N ILE A 57 -10.32 13.67 11.26
CA ILE A 57 -9.23 14.61 11.50
C ILE A 57 -8.78 15.14 10.14
N ALA A 58 -8.87 16.45 9.93
CA ALA A 58 -8.61 17.06 8.63
C ALA A 58 -7.54 18.15 8.71
N SER A 59 -6.68 18.20 7.70
CA SER A 59 -5.80 19.34 7.47
C SER A 59 -6.63 20.64 7.34
N PRO A 60 -6.14 21.81 7.83
CA PRO A 60 -6.87 23.08 7.71
C PRO A 60 -7.05 23.59 6.27
N LEU A 61 -6.34 23.03 5.28
CA LEU A 61 -6.41 23.48 3.88
C LEU A 61 -7.77 23.11 3.25
N LYS A 62 -8.38 24.04 2.50
CA LYS A 62 -9.72 23.96 1.91
C LYS A 62 -9.99 22.66 1.18
N ARG A 63 -9.09 22.21 0.30
CA ARG A 63 -9.26 20.94 -0.44
C ARG A 63 -9.44 19.73 0.48
N ALA A 64 -8.72 19.67 1.59
CA ALA A 64 -8.88 18.61 2.59
C ALA A 64 -10.16 18.80 3.39
N GLN A 65 -10.46 20.02 3.84
CA GLN A 65 -11.69 20.35 4.56
C GLN A 65 -12.94 20.02 3.74
N GLN A 66 -13.01 20.43 2.48
CA GLN A 66 -14.15 20.15 1.59
C GLN A 66 -14.32 18.66 1.34
N THR A 67 -13.22 17.90 1.23
CA THR A 67 -13.27 16.43 1.14
C THR A 67 -13.80 15.82 2.44
N ALA A 68 -13.32 16.29 3.59
CA ALA A 68 -13.73 15.83 4.92
C ALA A 68 -15.21 16.11 5.19
N HIS A 69 -15.70 17.30 4.83
CA HIS A 69 -17.11 17.67 5.03
C HIS A 69 -18.05 16.81 4.17
N ALA A 70 -17.68 16.46 2.94
CA ALA A 70 -18.49 15.56 2.11
C ALA A 70 -18.67 14.19 2.78
N VAL A 71 -17.62 13.65 3.40
CA VAL A 71 -17.69 12.38 4.16
C VAL A 71 -18.46 12.58 5.48
N ALA A 72 -18.21 13.67 6.19
CA ALA A 72 -18.85 14.01 7.45
C ALA A 72 -20.38 14.13 7.33
N GLU A 73 -20.85 14.77 6.26
CA GLU A 73 -22.28 14.91 5.97
C GLU A 73 -22.94 13.55 5.73
N ALA A 74 -22.30 12.66 4.97
CA ALA A 74 -22.84 11.35 4.64
C ALA A 74 -22.82 10.37 5.81
N LEU A 75 -21.82 10.45 6.69
CA LEU A 75 -21.63 9.54 7.82
C LEU A 75 -22.08 10.12 9.17
N HIS A 76 -22.54 11.39 9.19
CA HIS A 76 -22.94 12.13 10.39
C HIS A 76 -21.84 12.21 11.47
N LEU A 77 -20.63 12.57 11.06
CA LEU A 77 -19.45 12.63 11.94
C LEU A 77 -18.94 14.05 12.14
N PRO A 78 -18.33 14.36 13.30
CA PRO A 78 -17.63 15.63 13.48
C PRO A 78 -16.31 15.66 12.68
N VAL A 79 -15.94 16.86 12.23
CA VAL A 79 -14.62 17.15 11.63
C VAL A 79 -13.80 17.97 12.63
N GLU A 80 -12.64 17.45 12.99
CA GLU A 80 -11.62 18.13 13.79
C GLU A 80 -10.50 18.63 12.88
N THR A 81 -10.12 19.89 13.03
CA THR A 81 -9.02 20.48 12.25
C THR A 81 -7.69 20.29 12.97
N GLU A 82 -6.71 19.73 12.28
CA GLU A 82 -5.38 19.44 12.83
C GLU A 82 -4.27 19.93 11.88
N PRO A 83 -3.57 21.03 12.22
CA PRO A 83 -2.48 21.60 11.43
C PRO A 83 -1.30 20.65 11.18
N LEU A 84 -1.04 19.66 12.05
CA LEU A 84 0.03 18.69 11.84
C LEU A 84 -0.14 17.89 10.53
N TRP A 85 -1.34 17.84 9.96
CA TRP A 85 -1.65 17.17 8.69
C TRP A 85 -1.59 18.09 7.45
N MET A 86 -1.10 19.32 7.57
CA MET A 86 -0.85 20.19 6.40
C MET A 86 0.15 19.57 5.42
N GLU A 87 0.02 19.93 4.14
CA GLU A 87 0.99 19.52 3.13
C GLU A 87 2.38 20.08 3.44
N GLN A 88 3.43 19.46 2.87
CA GLN A 88 4.77 20.05 2.89
C GLN A 88 4.73 21.49 2.35
N ASP A 89 5.35 22.41 3.08
CA ASP A 89 5.55 23.77 2.59
C ASP A 89 6.69 23.79 1.56
N TYR A 90 6.41 24.26 0.34
CA TYR A 90 7.45 24.41 -0.69
C TYR A 90 8.09 25.81 -0.72
N GLY A 91 7.77 26.70 0.23
CA GLY A 91 8.42 28.00 0.35
C GLY A 91 8.36 28.82 -0.93
N GLU A 92 9.50 29.37 -1.37
CA GLU A 92 9.59 30.16 -2.62
C GLU A 92 9.37 29.34 -3.90
N TRP A 93 9.33 28.00 -3.82
CA TRP A 93 8.93 27.18 -4.96
C TRP A 93 7.42 27.09 -5.14
N ASN A 94 6.62 27.61 -4.20
CA ASN A 94 5.17 27.64 -4.35
C ASN A 94 4.78 28.36 -5.66
N LYS A 95 3.83 27.77 -6.39
CA LYS A 95 3.31 28.20 -7.70
C LYS A 95 4.33 28.14 -8.85
N LEU A 96 5.50 27.53 -8.64
CA LEU A 96 6.42 27.23 -9.73
C LEU A 96 6.20 25.81 -10.26
N SER A 97 6.51 25.62 -11.54
CA SER A 97 6.63 24.31 -12.18
C SER A 97 8.07 23.77 -12.06
N ILE A 98 8.25 22.46 -12.22
CA ILE A 98 9.59 21.84 -12.24
C ILE A 98 10.52 22.53 -13.28
N PRO A 99 10.09 22.78 -14.54
CA PRO A 99 10.95 23.46 -15.51
C PRO A 99 11.33 24.89 -15.14
N GLU A 100 10.52 25.60 -14.34
CA GLU A 100 10.87 26.94 -13.85
C GLU A 100 11.89 26.86 -12.72
N ILE A 101 11.68 25.95 -11.76
CA ILE A 101 12.64 25.69 -10.68
C ILE A 101 14.00 25.31 -11.26
N LEU A 102 14.04 24.38 -12.22
CA LEU A 102 15.29 23.92 -12.83
C LEU A 102 15.98 24.97 -13.73
N ARG A 103 15.26 26.03 -14.12
CA ARG A 103 15.85 27.16 -14.87
C ARG A 103 16.55 28.17 -13.96
N ASP A 104 16.21 28.20 -12.67
CA ASP A 104 16.87 29.07 -11.72
C ASP A 104 18.30 28.57 -11.43
N PRO A 105 19.35 29.38 -11.72
CA PRO A 105 20.73 29.02 -11.41
C PRO A 105 20.99 28.83 -9.91
N ALA A 106 20.15 29.37 -9.03
CA ALA A 106 20.23 29.16 -7.59
C ALA A 106 19.74 27.76 -7.16
N THR A 107 18.99 27.06 -8.01
CA THR A 107 18.50 25.71 -7.71
C THR A 107 19.69 24.75 -7.56
N PRO A 108 19.83 24.09 -6.40
CA PRO A 108 20.93 23.17 -6.17
C PRO A 108 20.93 22.03 -7.19
N LYS A 109 22.13 21.70 -7.73
CA LYS A 109 22.31 20.53 -8.61
C LYS A 109 21.93 19.22 -7.91
N TYR A 110 22.15 19.14 -6.61
CA TYR A 110 21.79 18.01 -5.76
C TYR A 110 20.87 18.51 -4.66
N TYR A 111 19.74 17.82 -4.47
CA TYR A 111 18.74 18.18 -3.47
C TYR A 111 18.60 17.04 -2.46
N THR A 112 18.95 17.32 -1.22
CA THR A 112 18.96 16.37 -0.10
C THR A 112 17.66 16.49 0.71
N PRO A 113 17.30 15.51 1.56
CA PRO A 113 16.11 15.60 2.41
C PRO A 113 16.18 16.70 3.47
N TYR A 114 17.35 17.30 3.68
CA TYR A 114 17.60 18.38 4.64
C TYR A 114 17.42 19.76 4.03
N ASP A 115 17.44 19.86 2.70
CA ASP A 115 17.28 21.12 2.01
C ASP A 115 15.82 21.57 2.09
N ARG A 116 15.63 22.88 2.28
CA ARG A 116 14.31 23.51 2.28
C ARG A 116 13.96 23.94 0.86
N PRO A 117 12.78 23.56 0.33
CA PRO A 117 12.34 24.00 -1.00
C PRO A 117 12.28 25.53 -1.04
N GLY A 118 12.80 26.14 -2.11
CA GLY A 118 12.88 27.60 -2.23
C GLY A 118 13.62 28.29 -1.07
N HIS A 119 14.56 27.59 -0.42
CA HIS A 119 15.32 28.02 0.76
C HIS A 119 14.51 28.35 2.03
N THR A 120 13.19 28.41 1.95
CA THR A 120 12.29 28.91 3.00
C THR A 120 11.22 27.91 3.41
N GLY A 121 10.95 26.89 2.57
CA GLY A 121 9.93 25.88 2.82
C GLY A 121 10.30 24.88 3.92
N GLU A 122 9.51 23.83 4.05
CA GLU A 122 9.73 22.72 4.95
C GLU A 122 10.54 21.64 4.24
N SER A 123 11.65 21.20 4.82
CA SER A 123 12.45 20.11 4.29
C SER A 123 11.71 18.76 4.40
N ARG A 124 12.19 17.76 3.65
CA ARG A 124 11.60 16.42 3.69
C ARG A 124 11.72 15.79 5.09
N ILE A 125 12.84 16.00 5.78
CA ILE A 125 13.05 15.47 7.13
C ILE A 125 12.15 16.16 8.16
N GLU A 126 11.92 17.48 8.03
CA GLU A 126 10.98 18.20 8.90
C GLU A 126 9.56 17.66 8.71
N THR A 127 9.14 17.46 7.46
CA THR A 127 7.83 16.85 7.14
C THR A 127 7.72 15.44 7.72
N TYR A 128 8.78 14.64 7.64
CA TYR A 128 8.84 13.29 8.22
C TYR A 128 8.66 13.29 9.74
N LEU A 129 9.36 14.17 10.45
CA LEU A 129 9.25 14.30 11.90
C LEU A 129 7.86 14.81 12.32
N ARG A 130 7.31 15.79 11.58
CA ARG A 130 5.95 16.30 11.80
C ARG A 130 4.89 15.22 11.58
N ALA A 131 5.06 14.36 10.57
CA ALA A 131 4.16 13.23 10.37
C ALA A 131 4.18 12.25 11.55
N GLY A 132 5.35 12.03 12.17
CA GLY A 132 5.48 11.25 13.39
C GLY A 132 4.74 11.87 14.59
N GLN A 133 4.82 13.19 14.75
CA GLN A 133 4.03 13.92 15.76
C GLN A 133 2.53 13.78 15.50
N ALA A 134 2.10 13.88 14.24
CA ALA A 134 0.70 13.74 13.84
C ALA A 134 0.15 12.33 14.16
N LEU A 135 0.94 11.28 13.90
CA LEU A 135 0.60 9.91 14.26
C LEU A 135 0.57 9.71 15.77
N HIS A 136 1.53 10.26 16.51
CA HIS A 136 1.55 10.18 17.97
C HIS A 136 0.31 10.82 18.59
N ALA A 137 -0.11 11.99 18.10
CA ALA A 137 -1.34 12.66 18.54
C ALA A 137 -2.61 11.81 18.31
N LEU A 138 -2.65 10.97 17.27
CA LEU A 138 -3.73 10.00 17.06
C LEU A 138 -3.68 8.84 18.06
N LEU A 139 -2.48 8.40 18.44
CA LEU A 139 -2.29 7.31 19.40
C LEU A 139 -2.55 7.71 20.86
N ASP A 140 -2.47 9.01 21.18
CA ASP A 140 -2.86 9.55 22.49
C ASP A 140 -4.39 9.52 22.71
N ARG A 141 -5.16 9.26 21.64
CA ARG A 141 -6.61 9.07 21.69
C ARG A 141 -6.94 7.63 22.11
N PRO A 142 -8.14 7.39 22.66
CA PRO A 142 -8.60 6.03 22.93
C PRO A 142 -8.48 5.12 21.69
N PRO A 143 -8.25 3.80 21.85
CA PRO A 143 -8.31 2.88 20.73
C PRO A 143 -9.63 3.00 19.98
N GLY A 144 -9.56 3.19 18.66
CA GLY A 144 -10.71 3.51 17.83
C GLY A 144 -10.37 3.54 16.34
N ARG A 145 -11.33 3.97 15.52
CA ARG A 145 -11.28 4.10 14.06
C ARG A 145 -11.26 5.57 13.68
N TYR A 146 -10.14 6.06 13.17
CA TYR A 146 -9.95 7.48 12.84
C TYR A 146 -9.73 7.66 11.33
N LEU A 147 -10.46 8.61 10.74
CA LEU A 147 -10.25 9.05 9.36
C LEU A 147 -9.37 10.30 9.38
N VAL A 148 -8.25 10.28 8.66
CA VAL A 148 -7.39 11.43 8.43
C VAL A 148 -7.55 11.90 7.00
N VAL A 149 -7.89 13.18 6.78
CA VAL A 149 -8.02 13.78 5.45
C VAL A 149 -6.91 14.80 5.22
N ALA A 150 -5.98 14.47 4.33
CA ALA A 150 -4.74 15.24 4.14
C ALA A 150 -4.21 15.17 2.69
N HIS A 151 -2.89 15.21 2.51
CA HIS A 151 -2.22 15.49 1.24
C HIS A 151 -1.13 14.47 0.89
N GLY A 152 -0.73 14.42 -0.37
CA GLY A 152 0.09 13.32 -0.90
C GLY A 152 1.43 13.14 -0.20
N VAL A 153 2.15 14.24 0.07
CA VAL A 153 3.47 14.15 0.69
C VAL A 153 3.37 13.84 2.18
N ILE A 154 2.56 14.57 2.95
CA ILE A 154 2.43 14.32 4.40
C ILE A 154 1.91 12.91 4.71
N LEU A 155 1.00 12.37 3.88
CA LEU A 155 0.51 11.00 4.03
C LEU A 155 1.61 9.96 3.72
N ASN A 156 2.43 10.19 2.69
CA ASN A 156 3.59 9.35 2.44
C ASN A 156 4.58 9.39 3.61
N MET A 157 4.85 10.57 4.17
CA MET A 157 5.74 10.71 5.32
C MET A 157 5.18 10.04 6.59
N ALA A 158 3.87 10.04 6.79
CA ALA A 158 3.22 9.27 7.85
C ALA A 158 3.41 7.76 7.64
N LEU A 159 3.24 7.26 6.41
CA LEU A 159 3.53 5.85 6.10
C LEU A 159 5.00 5.51 6.31
N TYR A 160 5.92 6.40 5.92
CA TYR A 160 7.34 6.20 6.17
C TYR A 160 7.64 6.08 7.66
N PHE A 161 7.11 6.99 8.48
CA PHE A 161 7.31 6.98 9.93
C PHE A 161 6.70 5.74 10.57
N ALA A 162 5.44 5.41 10.26
CA ALA A 162 4.74 4.24 10.80
C ALA A 162 5.43 2.92 10.45
N LEU A 163 5.99 2.81 9.23
CA LEU A 163 6.62 1.59 8.75
C LEU A 163 8.13 1.51 9.03
N GLY A 164 8.71 2.54 9.66
CA GLY A 164 10.15 2.59 9.92
C GLY A 164 11.01 2.70 8.65
N ILE A 165 10.45 3.32 7.60
CA ILE A 165 11.20 3.63 6.37
C ILE A 165 12.05 4.86 6.65
N PRO A 166 13.38 4.81 6.46
CA PRO A 166 14.24 5.97 6.64
C PRO A 166 13.94 7.02 5.56
N CYS A 167 14.07 8.30 5.93
CA CYS A 167 14.00 9.37 4.94
C CYS A 167 15.13 9.17 3.90
N HIS A 168 14.75 9.08 2.64
CA HIS A 168 15.70 8.80 1.56
C HIS A 168 16.64 10.00 1.35
N PRO A 169 17.93 9.79 0.99
CA PRO A 169 18.88 10.88 0.71
C PRO A 169 18.52 11.77 -0.50
N SER A 170 17.42 11.46 -1.20
CA SER A 170 16.86 12.25 -2.30
C SER A 170 15.33 12.28 -2.21
N SER A 171 14.69 13.07 -3.08
CA SER A 171 13.22 13.07 -3.26
C SER A 171 12.65 11.84 -3.97
N GLU A 172 13.49 10.87 -4.36
CA GLU A 172 13.11 9.71 -5.19
C GLU A 172 12.99 8.40 -4.38
N GLY A 173 12.83 8.49 -3.05
CA GLY A 173 12.56 7.31 -2.23
C GLY A 173 11.26 6.56 -2.62
N PRO A 174 11.00 5.40 -1.99
CA PRO A 174 9.77 4.64 -2.23
C PRO A 174 8.50 5.50 -2.12
N TRP A 175 7.45 5.17 -2.85
CA TRP A 175 6.25 6.00 -2.86
C TRP A 175 5.00 5.15 -2.83
N PHE A 176 4.12 5.47 -1.90
CA PHE A 176 2.79 4.91 -1.83
C PHE A 176 1.86 5.80 -2.65
N ALA A 177 1.20 5.19 -3.63
CA ALA A 177 0.26 5.91 -4.46
C ALA A 177 -0.92 6.40 -3.60
N PHE A 178 -1.29 7.65 -3.85
CA PHE A 178 -2.53 8.24 -3.37
C PHE A 178 -3.13 8.99 -4.55
N HIS A 179 -4.05 8.39 -5.29
CA HIS A 179 -4.91 9.14 -6.21
C HIS A 179 -5.87 10.07 -5.45
N HIS A 180 -6.51 11.00 -6.16
CA HIS A 180 -7.52 11.88 -5.57
C HIS A 180 -8.61 11.07 -4.89
N THR A 181 -8.93 11.39 -3.64
CA THR A 181 -9.88 10.62 -2.79
C THR A 181 -9.57 9.14 -2.60
N SER A 182 -8.37 8.68 -2.94
CA SER A 182 -7.94 7.34 -2.55
C SER A 182 -7.42 7.33 -1.11
N HIS A 183 -7.45 6.15 -0.50
CA HIS A 183 -7.00 6.01 0.88
C HIS A 183 -6.11 4.78 1.13
N ALA A 184 -5.28 4.90 2.16
CA ALA A 184 -4.56 3.79 2.79
C ALA A 184 -5.17 3.49 4.16
N THR A 185 -5.16 2.23 4.58
CA THR A 185 -5.65 1.83 5.91
C THR A 185 -4.55 1.15 6.69
N LEU A 186 -4.43 1.47 7.97
CA LEU A 186 -3.43 0.93 8.88
C LEU A 186 -4.09 0.51 10.19
N THR A 187 -3.47 -0.45 10.87
CA THR A 187 -3.75 -0.70 12.28
C THR A 187 -2.47 -0.60 13.10
N TYR A 188 -2.60 -0.14 14.35
CA TYR A 188 -1.55 -0.19 15.35
C TYR A 188 -2.00 -1.04 16.53
N SER A 189 -1.19 -2.03 16.89
CA SER A 189 -1.39 -2.86 18.07
C SER A 189 -0.35 -2.50 19.13
N PRO A 190 -0.73 -1.77 20.21
CA PRO A 190 0.17 -1.40 21.29
C PRO A 190 0.79 -2.61 21.98
N GLU A 191 0.00 -3.66 22.20
CA GLU A 191 0.43 -4.93 22.83
C GLU A 191 1.54 -5.63 22.04
N ARG A 192 1.62 -5.38 20.73
CA ARG A 192 2.61 -6.00 19.84
C ARG A 192 3.62 -5.01 19.27
N TYR A 193 3.54 -3.73 19.66
CA TYR A 193 4.34 -2.64 19.07
C TYR A 193 4.43 -2.71 17.54
N ARG A 194 3.28 -2.95 16.90
CA ARG A 194 3.23 -3.31 15.48
C ARG A 194 2.24 -2.46 14.71
N TRP A 195 2.75 -1.83 13.66
CA TRP A 195 1.97 -1.26 12.59
C TRP A 195 1.69 -2.32 11.53
N GLN A 196 0.45 -2.38 11.08
CA GLN A 196 0.06 -3.18 9.93
C GLN A 196 -0.54 -2.26 8.88
N LEU A 197 0.11 -2.14 7.72
CA LEU A 197 -0.47 -1.50 6.54
C LEU A 197 -1.42 -2.52 5.90
N VAL A 198 -2.72 -2.20 5.93
CA VAL A 198 -3.80 -3.10 5.55
C VAL A 198 -4.18 -2.93 4.10
N ARG A 199 -4.25 -1.70 3.58
CA ARG A 199 -4.62 -1.41 2.20
C ARG A 199 -3.91 -0.13 1.74
N VAL A 200 -3.59 -0.04 0.46
CA VAL A 200 -2.98 1.16 -0.15
C VAL A 200 -3.75 1.52 -1.39
N ASN A 201 -3.98 2.83 -1.57
CA ASN A 201 -4.53 3.41 -2.78
C ASN A 201 -5.90 2.81 -3.18
N ASP A 202 -6.74 2.51 -2.20
CA ASP A 202 -8.10 2.08 -2.49
C ASP A 202 -8.87 3.25 -3.12
N HIS A 203 -9.33 3.04 -4.34
CA HIS A 203 -10.04 4.01 -5.15
C HIS A 203 -11.22 3.35 -5.88
N ARG A 204 -11.79 2.27 -5.31
CA ARG A 204 -12.86 1.47 -5.95
C ARG A 204 -14.14 2.26 -6.27
N HIS A 205 -14.32 3.44 -5.68
CA HIS A 205 -15.41 4.38 -6.02
C HIS A 205 -15.13 5.18 -7.31
N LEU A 206 -13.93 5.09 -7.86
CA LEU A 206 -13.49 5.79 -9.07
C LEU A 206 -13.10 4.82 -10.18
N PRO A 207 -13.11 5.28 -11.44
CA PRO A 207 -12.45 4.57 -12.52
C PRO A 207 -10.97 4.35 -12.24
N GLU A 208 -10.45 3.28 -12.79
CA GLU A 208 -9.04 2.94 -12.62
C GLU A 208 -8.14 3.92 -13.36
N PRO A 209 -7.03 4.33 -12.73
CA PRO A 209 -6.07 5.22 -13.35
C PRO A 209 -5.41 4.51 -14.55
N PRO A 210 -4.92 5.27 -15.55
CA PRO A 210 -4.14 4.69 -16.62
C PRO A 210 -2.89 3.99 -16.06
N PRO A 211 -2.45 2.88 -16.68
CA PRO A 211 -1.28 2.17 -16.23
C PRO A 211 -0.02 3.04 -16.36
N VAL A 212 0.91 2.88 -15.42
CA VAL A 212 2.24 3.50 -15.53
C VAL A 212 2.95 2.88 -16.73
N ASN A 213 3.12 3.64 -17.80
CA ASN A 213 3.80 3.20 -19.00
C ASN A 213 5.26 3.68 -19.01
N ASP A 214 6.12 2.95 -18.31
CA ASP A 214 7.57 3.14 -18.38
C ASP A 214 8.20 1.85 -18.94
N PRO A 215 8.69 1.85 -20.19
CA PRO A 215 9.30 0.68 -20.82
C PRO A 215 10.52 0.13 -20.08
N GLY A 216 11.19 0.95 -19.26
CA GLY A 216 12.34 0.53 -18.45
C GLY A 216 11.97 0.03 -17.06
N SER A 217 10.68 -0.07 -16.73
CA SER A 217 10.21 -0.42 -15.39
C SER A 217 9.96 -1.92 -15.19
N PHE A 218 10.00 -2.34 -13.93
CA PHE A 218 9.55 -3.65 -13.50
C PHE A 218 8.19 -3.51 -12.84
N GLN A 219 7.14 -4.02 -13.47
CA GLN A 219 5.78 -4.01 -12.94
C GLN A 219 5.51 -5.37 -12.32
N ILE A 220 5.41 -5.42 -11.00
CA ILE A 220 5.36 -6.67 -10.24
C ILE A 220 4.02 -6.75 -9.51
N MET A 221 3.27 -7.80 -9.79
CA MET A 221 2.09 -8.20 -9.05
C MET A 221 2.43 -9.35 -8.12
N PHE A 222 2.58 -9.04 -6.83
CA PHE A 222 2.68 -10.06 -5.79
C PHE A 222 1.28 -10.54 -5.40
N VAL A 223 1.08 -11.85 -5.37
CA VAL A 223 -0.17 -12.49 -4.97
C VAL A 223 0.12 -13.51 -3.88
N ARG A 224 -0.56 -13.39 -2.74
CA ARG A 224 -0.59 -14.49 -1.77
C ARG A 224 -1.46 -15.61 -2.29
N HIS A 225 -1.02 -16.86 -2.17
CA HIS A 225 -1.78 -18.03 -2.57
C HIS A 225 -3.22 -18.04 -2.04
N ALA A 226 -4.12 -18.69 -2.77
CA ALA A 226 -5.49 -18.89 -2.36
C ALA A 226 -5.59 -19.76 -1.09
N GLU A 227 -6.77 -19.80 -0.47
CA GLU A 227 -6.96 -20.59 0.75
C GLU A 227 -6.54 -22.05 0.55
N SER A 228 -5.77 -22.57 1.50
CA SER A 228 -5.34 -23.97 1.55
C SER A 228 -6.04 -24.69 2.68
N GLU A 229 -6.02 -26.03 2.65
CA GLU A 229 -6.50 -26.86 3.77
C GLU A 229 -5.82 -26.45 5.09
N GLY A 230 -4.53 -26.12 5.06
CA GLY A 230 -3.84 -25.62 6.24
C GLY A 230 -4.37 -24.26 6.73
N ASN A 231 -4.86 -23.38 5.85
CA ASN A 231 -5.49 -22.12 6.28
C ASN A 231 -6.86 -22.37 6.89
N ALA A 232 -7.70 -23.17 6.23
CA ALA A 232 -9.04 -23.52 6.70
C ALA A 232 -9.00 -24.16 8.10
N ASN A 233 -7.93 -24.91 8.40
CA ASN A 233 -7.72 -25.57 9.68
C ASN A 233 -6.85 -24.77 10.68
N GLY A 234 -6.47 -23.53 10.38
CA GLY A 234 -5.72 -22.66 11.31
C GLY A 234 -4.27 -23.12 11.60
N LEU A 235 -3.66 -23.88 10.69
CA LEU A 235 -2.33 -24.46 10.87
C LEU A 235 -1.20 -23.49 10.47
N TRP A 236 -0.09 -23.58 11.19
CA TRP A 236 1.19 -22.96 10.83
C TRP A 236 1.86 -23.81 9.77
N GLN A 237 1.60 -23.51 8.49
CA GLN A 237 2.03 -24.40 7.41
C GLN A 237 3.53 -24.39 7.17
N GLY A 238 4.15 -23.20 7.18
CA GLY A 238 5.54 -23.04 6.74
C GLY A 238 5.74 -23.64 5.35
N GLN A 239 6.74 -24.49 5.20
CA GLN A 239 7.02 -25.21 3.94
C GLN A 239 6.33 -26.57 3.83
N ALA A 240 5.49 -26.97 4.78
CA ALA A 240 4.70 -28.19 4.64
C ALA A 240 3.67 -28.06 3.51
N GLU A 241 3.41 -29.17 2.83
CA GLU A 241 2.48 -29.25 1.71
C GLU A 241 1.04 -29.33 2.18
N PHE A 242 0.23 -28.38 1.74
CA PHE A 242 -1.22 -28.38 1.89
C PHE A 242 -1.83 -27.95 0.56
N PRO A 243 -2.74 -28.73 -0.03
CA PRO A 243 -3.41 -28.34 -1.26
C PRO A 243 -4.37 -27.15 -1.02
N LEU A 244 -4.82 -26.54 -2.11
CA LEU A 244 -5.92 -25.57 -2.06
C LEU A 244 -7.21 -26.25 -1.58
N SER A 245 -7.95 -25.56 -0.71
CA SER A 245 -9.31 -25.95 -0.33
C SER A 245 -10.27 -25.76 -1.50
N GLU A 246 -11.51 -26.25 -1.38
CA GLU A 246 -12.55 -25.96 -2.37
C GLU A 246 -12.77 -24.46 -2.53
N THR A 247 -12.86 -23.73 -1.42
CA THR A 247 -12.93 -22.26 -1.39
C THR A 247 -11.69 -21.64 -2.06
N GLY A 248 -10.49 -22.15 -1.78
CA GLY A 248 -9.26 -21.70 -2.41
C GLY A 248 -9.23 -21.84 -3.92
N ARG A 249 -9.75 -22.96 -4.46
CA ARG A 249 -9.87 -23.16 -5.91
C ARG A 249 -10.80 -22.12 -6.55
N THR A 250 -11.92 -21.84 -5.90
CA THR A 250 -12.84 -20.78 -6.33
C THR A 250 -12.20 -19.39 -6.29
N GLN A 251 -11.46 -19.08 -5.22
CA GLN A 251 -10.72 -17.82 -5.11
C GLN A 251 -9.67 -17.66 -6.22
N ALA A 252 -8.89 -18.71 -6.51
CA ALA A 252 -7.88 -18.70 -7.56
C ALA A 252 -8.50 -18.50 -8.96
N GLN A 253 -9.66 -19.14 -9.20
CA GLN A 253 -10.39 -18.96 -10.46
C GLN A 253 -10.97 -17.54 -10.58
N ALA A 254 -11.57 -17.01 -9.51
CA ALA A 254 -12.08 -15.64 -9.49
C ALA A 254 -10.98 -14.60 -9.74
N LEU A 255 -9.78 -14.81 -9.17
CA LEU A 255 -8.61 -13.99 -9.47
C LEU A 255 -8.25 -14.04 -10.97
N ALA A 256 -8.15 -15.24 -11.53
CA ALA A 256 -7.80 -15.42 -12.94
C ALA A 256 -8.82 -14.76 -13.89
N ASP A 257 -10.11 -14.91 -13.61
CA ASP A 257 -11.19 -14.28 -14.38
C ASP A 257 -11.17 -12.75 -14.24
N TYR A 258 -10.97 -12.23 -13.02
CA TYR A 258 -10.88 -10.80 -12.76
C TYR A 258 -9.72 -10.15 -13.53
N LEU A 259 -8.53 -10.75 -13.50
CA LEU A 259 -7.37 -10.23 -14.22
C LEU A 259 -7.59 -10.28 -15.74
N ALA A 260 -8.21 -11.35 -16.26
CA ALA A 260 -8.49 -11.49 -17.68
C ALA A 260 -9.52 -10.46 -18.18
N ASN A 261 -10.59 -10.23 -17.40
CA ASN A 261 -11.63 -9.25 -17.72
C ASN A 261 -11.12 -7.81 -17.73
N ARG A 262 -10.03 -7.54 -17.00
CA ARG A 262 -9.32 -6.25 -16.99
C ARG A 262 -8.22 -6.16 -18.03
N GLU A 263 -8.10 -7.17 -18.88
CA GLU A 263 -7.09 -7.26 -19.95
C GLU A 263 -5.66 -7.05 -19.44
N GLU A 264 -5.38 -7.49 -18.21
CA GLU A 264 -4.04 -7.42 -17.64
C GLU A 264 -3.03 -8.12 -18.54
N LYS A 265 -1.77 -7.71 -18.44
CA LYS A 265 -0.70 -8.27 -19.27
C LYS A 265 0.44 -8.70 -18.38
N PHE A 266 0.94 -9.90 -18.63
CA PHE A 266 2.12 -10.45 -17.97
C PHE A 266 3.07 -10.94 -19.04
N ASP A 267 4.36 -10.73 -18.80
CA ASP A 267 5.44 -11.32 -19.60
C ASP A 267 5.87 -12.65 -19.00
N GLN A 268 5.83 -12.77 -17.66
CA GLN A 268 6.22 -13.96 -16.93
C GLN A 268 5.34 -14.20 -15.69
N ILE A 269 5.10 -15.48 -15.40
CA ILE A 269 4.41 -15.93 -14.19
C ILE A 269 5.40 -16.78 -13.39
N ILE A 270 5.69 -16.34 -12.17
CA ILE A 270 6.58 -17.00 -11.23
C ILE A 270 5.75 -17.47 -10.03
N ALA A 271 6.04 -18.67 -9.53
CA ALA A 271 5.41 -19.19 -8.34
C ALA A 271 6.43 -19.81 -7.39
N SER A 272 6.09 -19.79 -6.10
CA SER A 272 6.68 -20.73 -5.15
C SER A 272 6.42 -22.17 -5.61
N PRO A 273 7.36 -23.11 -5.40
CA PRO A 273 7.13 -24.51 -5.74
C PRO A 273 6.10 -25.21 -4.85
N LEU A 274 5.68 -24.62 -3.72
CA LEU A 274 4.65 -25.23 -2.86
C LEU A 274 3.29 -25.27 -3.58
N THR A 275 2.62 -26.42 -3.53
CA THR A 275 1.43 -26.73 -4.36
C THR A 275 0.38 -25.63 -4.33
N ARG A 276 0.03 -25.11 -3.15
CA ARG A 276 -0.98 -24.05 -2.98
C ARG A 276 -0.68 -22.76 -3.77
N ALA A 277 0.58 -22.35 -3.84
CA ALA A 277 0.98 -21.15 -4.57
C ALA A 277 1.09 -21.44 -6.08
N HIS A 278 1.68 -22.58 -6.43
CA HIS A 278 1.75 -23.06 -7.80
C HIS A 278 0.37 -23.18 -8.44
N ASP A 279 -0.60 -23.82 -7.77
CA ASP A 279 -1.96 -24.00 -8.28
C ASP A 279 -2.71 -22.67 -8.43
N THR A 280 -2.48 -21.72 -7.51
CA THR A 280 -3.00 -20.35 -7.64
C THR A 280 -2.46 -19.68 -8.89
N ALA A 281 -1.14 -19.78 -9.15
CA ALA A 281 -0.52 -19.27 -10.36
C ALA A 281 -1.00 -19.98 -11.61
N GLN A 282 -1.21 -21.29 -11.54
CA GLN A 282 -1.64 -22.12 -12.66
C GLN A 282 -3.04 -21.75 -13.16
N ALA A 283 -3.94 -21.34 -12.26
CA ALA A 283 -5.26 -20.81 -12.64
C ALA A 283 -5.13 -19.56 -13.52
N VAL A 284 -4.26 -18.62 -13.12
CA VAL A 284 -3.95 -17.40 -13.88
C VAL A 284 -3.25 -17.76 -15.20
N ALA A 285 -2.19 -18.57 -15.14
CA ALA A 285 -1.41 -19.00 -16.29
C ALA A 285 -2.24 -19.61 -17.42
N LYS A 286 -3.26 -20.42 -17.08
CA LYS A 286 -4.20 -20.98 -18.06
C LYS A 286 -4.98 -19.91 -18.83
N LYS A 287 -5.41 -18.83 -18.16
CA LYS A 287 -6.16 -17.73 -18.80
C LYS A 287 -5.28 -16.88 -19.70
N PHE A 288 -4.02 -16.68 -19.32
CA PHE A 288 -3.06 -15.85 -20.07
C PHE A 288 -2.20 -16.62 -21.07
N ALA A 289 -2.33 -17.95 -21.14
CA ALA A 289 -1.54 -18.83 -22.00
C ALA A 289 -0.02 -18.68 -21.82
N LEU A 290 0.41 -18.52 -20.56
CA LEU A 290 1.83 -18.41 -20.16
C LEU A 290 2.25 -19.62 -19.32
N PRO A 291 3.52 -20.04 -19.37
CA PRO A 291 4.04 -21.06 -18.45
C PRO A 291 4.20 -20.49 -17.02
N VAL A 292 4.14 -21.37 -16.02
CA VAL A 292 4.53 -21.04 -14.64
C VAL A 292 5.98 -21.46 -14.42
N GLU A 293 6.85 -20.50 -14.10
CA GLU A 293 8.20 -20.77 -13.60
C GLU A 293 8.15 -20.95 -12.08
N THR A 294 8.76 -22.02 -11.55
CA THR A 294 8.89 -22.21 -10.10
C THR A 294 10.25 -21.72 -9.61
N ASP A 295 10.26 -20.96 -8.53
CA ASP A 295 11.49 -20.44 -7.92
C ASP A 295 11.47 -20.63 -6.40
N PRO A 296 12.36 -21.49 -5.84
CA PRO A 296 12.43 -21.77 -4.40
C PRO A 296 12.72 -20.56 -3.51
N LEU A 297 13.24 -19.45 -4.05
CA LEU A 297 13.42 -18.23 -3.26
C LEU A 297 12.08 -17.67 -2.74
N TRP A 298 10.97 -18.00 -3.42
CA TRP A 298 9.61 -17.62 -3.05
C TRP A 298 8.90 -18.64 -2.15
N LEU A 299 9.59 -19.63 -1.58
CA LEU A 299 9.04 -20.50 -0.53
C LEU A 299 8.52 -19.67 0.66
N GLU A 300 7.49 -20.17 1.36
CA GLU A 300 7.12 -19.60 2.66
C GLU A 300 8.29 -19.76 3.64
N ARG A 301 8.24 -19.03 4.75
CA ARG A 301 9.10 -19.28 5.90
C ARG A 301 9.16 -20.78 6.23
N ASP A 302 10.35 -21.29 6.45
CA ASP A 302 10.50 -22.55 7.17
C ASP A 302 10.13 -22.33 8.64
N ASN A 303 9.02 -22.94 9.08
CA ASN A 303 8.54 -22.83 10.45
C ASN A 303 9.19 -23.83 11.42
N GLY A 304 10.10 -24.67 10.94
CA GLY A 304 10.73 -25.71 11.75
C GLY A 304 9.70 -26.66 12.36
N GLN A 305 9.85 -26.96 13.65
CA GLN A 305 8.97 -27.90 14.37
C GLN A 305 7.53 -27.39 14.56
N TRP A 306 7.25 -26.12 14.27
CA TRP A 306 5.89 -25.58 14.27
C TRP A 306 5.10 -25.90 12.99
N ALA A 307 5.73 -26.47 11.97
CA ALA A 307 5.04 -26.82 10.73
C ALA A 307 3.90 -27.84 11.00
N GLY A 308 2.68 -27.48 10.61
CA GLY A 308 1.48 -28.30 10.79
C GLY A 308 0.82 -28.19 12.17
N SER A 309 1.35 -27.38 13.08
CA SER A 309 0.74 -27.15 14.40
C SER A 309 -0.25 -25.98 14.38
N THR A 310 -1.11 -25.89 15.39
CA THR A 310 -1.88 -24.68 15.73
C THR A 310 -1.10 -23.86 16.77
N PRO A 311 -1.49 -22.60 17.06
CA PRO A 311 -0.89 -21.83 18.15
C PRO A 311 -0.95 -22.52 19.52
N GLU A 312 -1.98 -23.33 19.77
CA GLU A 312 -2.24 -23.99 21.05
C GLU A 312 -1.41 -25.26 21.27
N ASN A 313 -1.07 -25.98 20.20
CA ASN A 313 -0.38 -27.28 20.29
C ASN A 313 1.06 -27.26 19.74
N ARG A 314 1.58 -26.08 19.38
CA ARG A 314 2.95 -25.93 18.88
C ARG A 314 3.99 -26.36 19.92
N TYR A 315 5.00 -27.08 19.44
CA TYR A 315 6.17 -27.44 20.21
C TYR A 315 7.44 -27.18 19.38
N PRO A 316 8.50 -26.57 19.95
CA PRO A 316 8.60 -26.04 21.32
C PRO A 316 7.60 -24.89 21.57
N PRO A 317 7.28 -24.52 22.81
CA PRO A 317 6.47 -23.34 23.05
C PRO A 317 7.14 -22.08 22.47
N GLU A 318 6.34 -21.12 22.02
CA GLU A 318 6.86 -19.82 21.60
C GLU A 318 7.58 -19.15 22.78
N PRO A 319 8.84 -18.72 22.62
CA PRO A 319 9.56 -18.05 23.69
C PRO A 319 8.96 -16.66 23.97
N ASP A 320 9.09 -16.17 25.20
CA ASP A 320 8.69 -14.80 25.58
C ASP A 320 9.38 -13.73 24.71
N TYR A 321 10.57 -14.05 24.21
CA TYR A 321 11.33 -13.20 23.31
C TYR A 321 12.01 -14.00 22.19
N LEU A 322 11.68 -13.67 20.95
CA LEU A 322 12.27 -14.16 19.72
C LEU A 322 13.25 -13.11 19.16
N PHE A 323 14.55 -13.35 19.37
CA PHE A 323 15.60 -12.57 18.74
C PHE A 323 15.66 -12.81 17.23
N LEU A 324 16.21 -11.84 16.48
CA LEU A 324 16.27 -11.91 15.02
C LEU A 324 17.03 -13.11 14.45
N HIS A 325 17.94 -13.71 15.23
CA HIS A 325 18.77 -14.85 14.87
C HIS A 325 18.28 -16.16 15.53
N HIS A 326 17.15 -16.14 16.24
CA HIS A 326 16.56 -17.36 16.79
C HIS A 326 15.71 -18.04 15.71
N PRO A 327 15.93 -19.35 15.46
CA PRO A 327 15.11 -20.10 14.51
C PRO A 327 13.69 -20.25 15.05
N VAL A 328 12.69 -19.95 14.23
CA VAL A 328 11.30 -20.22 14.62
C VAL A 328 11.08 -21.72 14.77
N GLY A 329 10.24 -22.14 15.70
CA GLY A 329 10.02 -23.57 15.97
C GLY A 329 11.29 -24.35 16.31
N GLY A 330 12.32 -23.68 16.84
CA GLY A 330 13.59 -24.29 17.26
C GLY A 330 14.53 -24.71 16.13
N THR A 331 14.02 -24.96 14.91
CA THR A 331 14.82 -25.47 13.78
C THR A 331 14.53 -24.79 12.44
N GLY A 332 13.58 -23.86 12.38
CA GLY A 332 13.19 -23.17 11.16
C GLY A 332 14.09 -21.99 10.80
N GLU A 333 13.62 -21.16 9.87
CA GLU A 333 14.32 -19.94 9.48
C GLU A 333 14.26 -18.87 10.58
N THR A 334 15.34 -18.11 10.71
CA THR A 334 15.33 -16.90 11.54
C THR A 334 14.60 -15.75 10.85
N GLU A 335 14.40 -14.62 11.55
CA GLU A 335 13.93 -13.39 10.89
C GLU A 335 14.93 -12.90 9.84
N TRP A 336 16.23 -12.98 10.14
CA TRP A 336 17.27 -12.58 9.19
C TRP A 336 17.34 -13.49 7.97
N ASP A 337 17.23 -14.81 8.13
CA ASP A 337 17.27 -15.75 7.00
C ASP A 337 16.16 -15.45 6.01
N LEU A 338 14.92 -15.26 6.50
CA LEU A 338 13.78 -14.93 5.66
C LEU A 338 13.95 -13.56 4.99
N TYR A 339 14.44 -12.55 5.73
CA TYR A 339 14.68 -11.21 5.18
C TYR A 339 15.73 -11.23 4.06
N LEU A 340 16.87 -11.89 4.29
CA LEU A 340 17.94 -12.04 3.31
C LEU A 340 17.48 -12.85 2.09
N ARG A 341 16.66 -13.89 2.29
CA ARG A 341 16.06 -14.64 1.18
C ARG A 341 15.07 -13.81 0.38
N GLY A 342 14.24 -12.99 1.02
CA GLY A 342 13.39 -12.01 0.34
C GLY A 342 14.20 -11.05 -0.53
N GLY A 343 15.36 -10.60 -0.05
CA GLY A 343 16.28 -9.76 -0.84
C GLY A 343 16.89 -10.49 -2.03
N LYS A 344 17.29 -11.75 -1.87
CA LYS A 344 17.73 -12.60 -2.99
C LYS A 344 16.63 -12.80 -4.03
N ALA A 345 15.38 -12.99 -3.60
CA ALA A 345 14.23 -13.16 -4.48
C ALA A 345 13.97 -11.90 -5.34
N ILE A 346 14.00 -10.71 -4.72
CA ILE A 346 13.90 -9.43 -5.43
C ILE A 346 15.08 -9.23 -6.39
N ALA A 347 16.32 -9.46 -5.93
CA ALA A 347 17.51 -9.32 -6.76
C ALA A 347 17.48 -10.27 -7.97
N ASN A 348 17.05 -11.52 -7.78
CA ASN A 348 16.89 -12.49 -8.88
C ASN A 348 15.87 -11.99 -9.91
N LEU A 349 14.73 -11.46 -9.46
CA LEU A 349 13.72 -10.89 -10.35
C LEU A 349 14.26 -9.69 -11.13
N LEU A 350 14.96 -8.77 -10.46
CA LEU A 350 15.53 -7.57 -11.09
C LEU A 350 16.72 -7.84 -12.01
N ASN A 351 17.32 -9.04 -11.98
CA ASN A 351 18.31 -9.48 -12.95
C ASN A 351 17.69 -9.93 -14.28
N ARG A 352 16.36 -10.02 -14.37
CA ARG A 352 15.62 -10.26 -15.62
C ARG A 352 15.40 -8.94 -16.38
N PRO A 353 14.99 -8.97 -17.65
CA PRO A 353 14.63 -7.76 -18.38
C PRO A 353 13.47 -6.99 -17.70
N PRO A 354 13.40 -5.65 -17.81
CA PRO A 354 12.19 -4.90 -17.43
C PRO A 354 10.94 -5.50 -18.10
N GLY A 355 9.83 -5.52 -17.37
CA GLY A 355 8.61 -6.22 -17.82
C GLY A 355 7.56 -6.36 -16.72
N ARG A 356 6.52 -7.13 -17.02
CA ARG A 356 5.32 -7.36 -16.20
C ARG A 356 5.36 -8.77 -15.60
N TYR A 357 5.53 -8.84 -14.30
CA TYR A 357 5.73 -10.08 -13.56
C TYR A 357 4.54 -10.36 -12.65
N PHE A 358 3.97 -11.56 -12.76
CA PHE A 358 3.06 -12.10 -11.74
C PHE A 358 3.86 -13.03 -10.83
N VAL A 359 3.77 -12.85 -9.52
CA VAL A 359 4.49 -13.65 -8.53
C VAL A 359 3.52 -14.20 -7.48
N ALA A 360 3.18 -15.49 -7.55
CA ALA A 360 2.37 -16.16 -6.53
C ALA A 360 3.24 -16.78 -5.44
N SER A 361 3.01 -16.37 -4.20
CA SER A 361 3.82 -16.81 -3.06
C SER A 361 3.01 -16.73 -1.75
N HIS A 362 3.66 -16.46 -0.62
CA HIS A 362 3.12 -16.64 0.72
C HIS A 362 3.31 -15.40 1.59
N GLY A 363 2.53 -15.32 2.67
CA GLY A 363 2.44 -14.10 3.47
C GLY A 363 3.76 -13.66 4.10
N GLY A 364 4.57 -14.61 4.59
CA GLY A 364 5.84 -14.30 5.26
C GLY A 364 6.90 -13.76 4.29
N ILE A 365 7.19 -14.51 3.22
CA ILE A 365 8.20 -14.11 2.23
C ILE A 365 7.80 -12.85 1.44
N LEU A 366 6.52 -12.65 1.11
CA LEU A 366 6.05 -11.41 0.46
C LEU A 366 6.19 -10.20 1.39
N ASN A 367 5.98 -10.37 2.70
CA ASN A 367 6.27 -9.34 3.68
C ASN A 367 7.75 -8.95 3.67
N MET A 368 8.66 -9.93 3.62
CA MET A 368 10.10 -9.64 3.57
C MET A 368 10.53 -9.01 2.25
N ALA A 369 9.97 -9.45 1.12
CA ALA A 369 10.22 -8.83 -0.19
C ALA A 369 9.83 -7.34 -0.18
N LEU A 370 8.65 -6.99 0.37
CA LEU A 370 8.24 -5.59 0.53
C LEU A 370 9.13 -4.82 1.49
N LYS A 371 9.53 -5.42 2.62
CA LYS A 371 10.46 -4.77 3.56
C LYS A 371 11.79 -4.44 2.88
N VAL A 372 12.35 -5.37 2.09
CA VAL A 372 13.58 -5.11 1.32
C VAL A 372 13.38 -3.99 0.30
N ALA A 373 12.30 -4.05 -0.49
CA ALA A 373 11.98 -3.01 -1.48
C ALA A 373 11.84 -1.61 -0.84
N LEU A 374 11.34 -1.56 0.40
CA LEU A 374 11.10 -0.33 1.14
C LEU A 374 12.26 0.07 2.08
N GLY A 375 13.33 -0.72 2.19
CA GLY A 375 14.44 -0.45 3.11
C GLY A 375 14.08 -0.59 4.60
N ILE A 376 13.07 -1.40 4.94
CA ILE A 376 12.61 -1.64 6.31
C ILE A 376 13.39 -2.81 6.91
N SER A 377 14.09 -2.56 8.01
CA SER A 377 14.80 -3.62 8.75
C SER A 377 13.83 -4.49 9.56
N PRO A 378 14.12 -5.80 9.75
CA PRO A 378 13.33 -6.66 10.62
C PRO A 378 13.54 -6.29 12.10
N PHE A 379 12.52 -6.54 12.93
CA PHE A 379 12.57 -6.32 14.38
C PHE A 379 12.31 -7.63 15.14
N PRO A 380 12.90 -7.80 16.35
CA PRO A 380 12.57 -8.90 17.24
C PRO A 380 11.07 -9.03 17.52
N ASN A 381 10.62 -10.21 17.96
CA ASN A 381 9.21 -10.48 18.29
C ASN A 381 8.19 -10.16 17.17
N HIS A 382 8.65 -10.10 15.92
CA HIS A 382 7.83 -9.66 14.78
C HIS A 382 7.19 -8.28 14.98
N GLN A 383 7.85 -7.39 15.73
CA GLN A 383 7.43 -6.00 15.94
C GLN A 383 7.67 -5.14 14.68
N GLY A 384 7.28 -3.86 14.75
CA GLY A 384 7.53 -2.90 13.67
C GLY A 384 6.48 -2.99 12.56
N ALA A 385 6.92 -3.01 11.30
CA ALA A 385 6.02 -3.00 10.14
C ALA A 385 5.59 -4.39 9.67
N ARG A 386 4.30 -4.50 9.31
CA ARG A 386 3.73 -5.66 8.62
C ARG A 386 2.80 -5.19 7.49
N PHE A 387 2.77 -5.95 6.41
CA PHE A 387 1.86 -5.76 5.28
C PHE A 387 0.79 -6.85 5.32
N ALA A 388 -0.48 -6.45 5.22
CA ALA A 388 -1.57 -7.40 5.13
C ALA A 388 -1.56 -8.09 3.76
N PHE A 389 -1.81 -9.40 3.80
CA PHE A 389 -2.07 -10.22 2.62
C PHE A 389 -3.17 -11.21 2.97
N GLY A 390 -4.40 -10.97 2.51
CA GLY A 390 -5.44 -11.99 2.46
C GLY A 390 -5.09 -13.10 1.45
N ASN A 391 -5.82 -14.21 1.47
CA ASN A 391 -5.68 -15.22 0.41
C ASN A 391 -6.09 -14.61 -0.94
N THR A 392 -5.30 -14.86 -2.00
CA THR A 392 -5.41 -14.20 -3.32
C THR A 392 -5.27 -12.69 -3.35
N ALA A 393 -4.84 -12.06 -2.24
CA ALA A 393 -4.64 -10.63 -2.19
C ALA A 393 -3.57 -10.16 -3.17
N ILE A 394 -3.91 -9.16 -3.97
CA ILE A 394 -3.02 -8.51 -4.94
C ILE A 394 -2.26 -7.37 -4.26
N CYS A 395 -0.95 -7.35 -4.43
CA CYS A 395 -0.10 -6.18 -4.19
C CYS A 395 0.60 -5.80 -5.49
N ARG A 396 0.43 -4.55 -5.92
CA ARG A 396 1.05 -4.02 -7.14
C ARG A 396 2.17 -3.08 -6.78
N VAL A 397 3.34 -3.37 -7.36
CA VAL A 397 4.56 -2.61 -7.14
C VAL A 397 5.23 -2.34 -8.47
N THR A 398 5.68 -1.12 -8.71
CA THR A 398 6.49 -0.77 -9.88
C THR A 398 7.87 -0.31 -9.42
N TYR A 399 8.93 -0.94 -9.90
CA TYR A 399 10.30 -0.45 -9.72
C TYR A 399 10.74 0.33 -10.96
N LEU A 400 11.28 1.53 -10.74
CA LEU A 400 11.80 2.45 -11.74
C LEU A 400 13.33 2.52 -11.61
N PRO A 401 14.10 1.74 -12.38
CA PRO A 401 15.56 1.66 -12.24
C PRO A 401 16.26 3.01 -12.43
N ALA A 402 15.77 3.83 -13.39
CA ALA A 402 16.34 5.14 -13.69
C ALA A 402 16.35 6.12 -12.49
N ARG A 403 15.47 5.89 -11.50
CA ARG A 403 15.37 6.70 -10.28
C ARG A 403 15.64 5.91 -9.00
N ASN A 404 15.93 4.61 -9.13
CA ASN A 404 15.97 3.65 -8.01
C ASN A 404 14.73 3.76 -7.09
N ARG A 405 13.54 3.83 -7.69
CA ARG A 405 12.29 4.14 -6.97
C ARG A 405 11.30 3.00 -7.03
N TRP A 406 10.79 2.62 -5.86
CA TRP A 406 9.68 1.66 -5.72
C TRP A 406 8.35 2.41 -5.57
N LEU A 407 7.36 2.08 -6.38
CA LEU A 407 6.01 2.63 -6.33
C LEU A 407 5.05 1.53 -5.88
N ILE A 408 4.32 1.73 -4.79
CA ILE A 408 3.31 0.79 -4.30
C ILE A 408 1.96 1.36 -4.68
N THR A 409 1.34 0.75 -5.69
CA THR A 409 0.09 1.25 -6.29
C THR A 409 -1.14 0.52 -5.81
N ALA A 410 -0.98 -0.66 -5.20
CA ALA A 410 -2.03 -1.37 -4.49
C ALA A 410 -1.41 -2.31 -3.45
N LEU A 411 -2.09 -2.49 -2.32
CA LEU A 411 -1.76 -3.51 -1.33
C LEU A 411 -3.04 -4.15 -0.83
N ASN A 412 -3.01 -5.47 -0.70
CA ASN A 412 -4.10 -6.26 -0.17
C ASN A 412 -5.43 -6.02 -0.91
N ASP A 413 -5.34 -5.90 -2.22
CA ASP A 413 -6.53 -5.76 -3.05
C ASP A 413 -7.22 -7.13 -3.25
N LEU A 414 -8.52 -7.14 -3.03
CA LEU A 414 -9.39 -8.32 -2.95
C LEU A 414 -10.68 -8.09 -3.75
N ALA A 415 -10.70 -7.10 -4.66
CA ALA A 415 -11.88 -6.72 -5.43
C ALA A 415 -12.52 -7.92 -6.17
N HIS A 416 -11.71 -8.87 -6.64
CA HIS A 416 -12.17 -10.09 -7.31
C HIS A 416 -13.00 -11.02 -6.44
N LEU A 417 -12.88 -10.95 -5.11
CA LEU A 417 -13.67 -11.76 -4.18
C LEU A 417 -15.03 -11.15 -3.86
N HIS A 418 -15.22 -9.86 -4.17
CA HIS A 418 -16.44 -9.10 -3.88
C HIS A 418 -17.23 -8.76 -5.14
N ALA A 419 -16.82 -9.27 -6.30
CA ALA A 419 -17.45 -8.99 -7.59
C ALA A 419 -18.83 -9.67 -7.72
N THR A 420 -19.83 -9.17 -7.01
CA THR A 420 -21.23 -9.20 -7.42
C THR A 420 -21.51 -7.93 -8.23
N ASN A 421 -21.70 -8.07 -9.55
CA ASN A 421 -22.17 -7.05 -10.51
C ASN A 421 -22.09 -5.58 -10.00
N GLN A 422 -20.91 -4.97 -10.04
CA GLN A 422 -20.81 -3.52 -9.89
C GLN A 422 -21.42 -2.86 -11.13
N GLN A 423 -22.68 -2.44 -11.05
CA GLN A 423 -23.15 -1.33 -11.87
C GLN A 423 -22.32 -0.11 -11.47
N VAL A 424 -21.49 0.37 -12.38
CA VAL A 424 -20.79 1.65 -12.23
C VAL A 424 -21.83 2.70 -11.90
N SER A 425 -21.72 3.33 -10.72
CA SER A 425 -22.70 4.34 -10.31
C SER A 425 -22.77 5.47 -11.33
N ASP A 426 -23.95 6.10 -11.48
CA ASP A 426 -24.12 7.28 -12.35
C ASP A 426 -23.07 8.38 -12.06
N THR A 427 -22.60 8.46 -10.81
CA THR A 427 -21.53 9.36 -10.37
C THR A 427 -20.18 8.98 -10.98
N ALA A 428 -19.80 7.70 -10.97
CA ALA A 428 -18.54 7.24 -11.57
C ALA A 428 -18.53 7.38 -13.10
N GLN A 429 -19.67 7.16 -13.77
CA GLN A 429 -19.80 7.43 -15.21
C GLN A 429 -19.64 8.92 -15.55
N LYS A 430 -20.22 9.82 -14.75
CA LYS A 430 -20.04 11.28 -14.92
C LYS A 430 -18.59 11.70 -14.71
N ILE A 431 -17.89 11.13 -13.72
CA ILE A 431 -16.46 11.37 -13.50
C ILE A 431 -15.66 10.93 -14.74
N GLN A 432 -15.95 9.75 -15.29
CA GLN A 432 -15.27 9.23 -16.47
C GLN A 432 -15.50 10.12 -17.71
N MET A 433 -16.70 10.67 -17.90
CA MET A 433 -17.00 11.62 -18.98
C MET A 433 -16.26 12.94 -18.85
N LEU A 434 -16.09 13.46 -17.63
CA LEU A 434 -15.34 14.70 -17.39
C LEU A 434 -13.85 14.50 -17.67
N VAL A 435 -13.26 13.40 -17.20
CA VAL A 435 -11.85 13.05 -17.47
C VAL A 435 -11.59 12.87 -18.97
N ALA A 436 -12.51 12.25 -19.71
CA ALA A 436 -12.36 12.06 -21.15
C ALA A 436 -12.45 13.38 -21.95
N ARG A 437 -13.21 14.37 -21.45
CA ARG A 437 -13.36 15.67 -22.10
C ARG A 437 -12.11 16.55 -21.94
N GLU A 438 -11.43 16.46 -20.80
CA GLU A 438 -10.16 17.17 -20.55
C GLU A 438 -8.96 16.58 -21.31
N GLN A 439 -9.05 15.34 -21.83
CA GLN A 439 -8.00 14.75 -22.68
C GLN A 439 -8.14 15.10 -24.18
N LEU A 440 -9.24 15.76 -24.57
CA LEU A 440 -9.56 16.14 -25.95
C LEU A 440 -9.46 17.66 -26.21
N GLU A 441 -9.16 18.45 -25.18
CA GLU A 441 -8.88 19.90 -25.23
C GLU A 441 -7.41 20.14 -24.87
#